data_AF-A0A2K9AR04-F1
#
_entry.id   AF-A0A2K9AR04-F1
#
_cell.length_a   1.000
_cell.length_b   1.000
_cell.length_c   1.000
_cell.angle_alpha   90.00
_cell.angle_beta   90.00
_cell.angle_gamma   90.00
#
_symmetry.space_group_name_H-M   'P 1'
#
loop_
_entity.id
_entity.type
_entity.pdbx_description
1 polymer ?
#
loop_
_entity_poly.entity_id
_entity_poly.type
_entity_poly.pdbx_seq_one_letter_code
_entity_poly.pdbx_strand_id
1 'polypeptide(L)'
;MKKVLFSILVLLGVLTLSACATRRNQAPTITVENPTQVIQQGDDFDPLDGVTAEDEEDGDLTDQITVSGYETGDNNIIGTYVITLSVEDSDGAPATATINLTVQGDTNVEPPQLFGVVNEQTYFIGSGDYDPLAGITAQAPDGTDITDTIVVSGAYLLDTAGTYTINIRVTYDGVRASDSITLRVVDSGIPSALTDTVTIEFWHAMGEDKANLIRGYADEFMDLYPNVTIVIPEGAGNYDTLKSNMINAITAGDFPNMVQGYPDHVAEYLNGNAVLSLNPYINSATFGLNGDDALDDVIASYLEENTQYDANGTYYSLPFNKSTEVMIYNQTVFNRLGLAVPQTWQDIVDIAPQLEAEGRAIAKAKVLAANPTKTEAELADQIAAAQALVVPAAYDSTGNAFITFARQFGGAYTALNFSTYEGEFLWHENAQTFAAMQFLKDHNDIFTLPEFWDQDYASTPFVNQQTFVTIGSSAGVTYNVPSSGFEIGVAPVPYNENMPDEKAVIQQGTNVSLMNTGTAQEKLASWLFLKYLISTEVTTHWAINTGYLPVRTSAYESTEYQAFLNNPSTTNAQARAIALAANAAYQQSGHMFFDPAFIGSSRARNQVGLALERIMLGDGNIQSALDEAYNEAKKGA
;
A
#
# COMPACT_ATOMS: atom_id res chain seq x y z
N MET A 1 27.94 57.83 -61.86
CA MET A 1 28.65 58.53 -60.76
C MET A 1 29.35 57.47 -59.92
N LYS A 2 30.66 57.22 -60.08
CA LYS A 2 31.77 57.73 -59.24
C LYS A 2 31.47 57.66 -57.73
N LYS A 3 32.08 56.66 -57.04
CA LYS A 3 33.13 56.74 -55.98
C LYS A 3 32.56 57.14 -54.59
N VAL A 4 32.87 56.53 -53.44
CA VAL A 4 34.14 56.38 -52.67
C VAL A 4 33.76 55.51 -51.41
N LEU A 5 34.37 54.37 -51.04
CA LEU A 5 35.68 54.03 -50.44
C LEU A 5 35.78 54.08 -48.88
N PHE A 6 36.16 52.93 -48.28
CA PHE A 6 37.08 52.67 -47.12
C PHE A 6 36.67 53.18 -45.70
N SER A 7 36.89 52.53 -44.55
CA SER A 7 37.67 51.34 -44.11
C SER A 7 37.44 51.06 -42.59
N ILE A 8 38.04 49.95 -42.10
CA ILE A 8 38.50 49.63 -40.71
C ILE A 8 37.61 48.62 -39.94
N LEU A 9 37.91 47.32 -39.98
CA LEU A 9 38.81 46.53 -39.11
C LEU A 9 38.23 46.25 -37.70
N VAL A 10 37.69 45.05 -37.50
CA VAL A 10 37.58 44.43 -36.17
C VAL A 10 38.16 43.02 -36.25
N LEU A 11 39.11 42.80 -35.35
CA LEU A 11 39.99 41.66 -35.18
C LEU A 11 39.18 40.45 -34.70
N LEU A 12 39.06 39.40 -35.53
CA LEU A 12 38.49 38.12 -35.10
C LEU A 12 39.61 37.27 -34.46
N GLY A 13 39.73 37.36 -33.15
CA GLY A 13 40.51 36.40 -32.36
C GLY A 13 39.76 35.09 -32.32
N VAL A 14 40.23 34.09 -33.08
CA VAL A 14 39.79 32.71 -32.93
C VAL A 14 40.46 32.16 -31.66
N LEU A 15 39.77 32.33 -30.52
CA LEU A 15 39.99 31.46 -29.37
C LEU A 15 39.37 30.10 -29.71
N THR A 16 40.22 29.13 -30.01
CA THR A 16 39.83 27.72 -29.94
C THR A 16 39.59 27.39 -28.47
N LEU A 17 38.33 27.49 -28.01
CA LEU A 17 37.90 26.73 -26.84
C LEU A 17 37.99 25.26 -27.22
N SER A 18 39.05 24.60 -26.75
CA SER A 18 39.06 23.14 -26.64
C SER A 18 38.09 22.80 -25.50
N ALA A 19 36.80 22.70 -25.84
CA ALA A 19 35.84 22.04 -24.99
C ALA A 19 36.15 20.54 -25.08
N CYS A 20 36.72 20.00 -24.02
CA CYS A 20 36.80 18.56 -23.81
C CYS A 20 35.36 18.10 -23.55
N ALA A 21 34.60 17.83 -24.62
CA ALA A 21 33.42 17.01 -24.52
C ALA A 21 33.95 15.59 -24.33
N THR A 22 34.03 15.12 -23.08
CA THR A 22 34.11 13.69 -22.79
C THR A 22 32.97 13.02 -23.53
N ARG A 23 33.27 12.19 -24.53
CA ARG A 23 32.25 11.30 -25.10
C ARG A 23 31.71 10.47 -23.94
N ARG A 24 30.39 10.33 -23.85
CA ARG A 24 29.81 9.33 -22.93
C ARG A 24 30.16 7.97 -23.52
N ASN A 25 30.74 7.10 -22.69
CA ASN A 25 30.91 5.70 -23.02
C ASN A 25 29.53 5.07 -23.31
N GLN A 26 29.44 4.24 -24.35
CA GLN A 26 28.24 3.47 -24.68
C GLN A 26 28.51 2.00 -24.41
N ALA A 27 27.49 1.27 -23.95
CA ALA A 27 27.67 -0.17 -23.74
C ALA A 27 27.72 -0.90 -25.10
N PRO A 28 28.51 -1.98 -25.21
CA PRO A 28 28.62 -2.74 -26.43
C PRO A 28 27.31 -3.43 -26.83
N THR A 29 27.18 -3.82 -28.09
CA THR A 29 26.02 -4.55 -28.62
C THR A 29 26.44 -5.94 -29.07
N ILE A 30 25.84 -6.99 -28.48
CA ILE A 30 26.00 -8.38 -28.94
C ILE A 30 24.86 -8.72 -29.91
N THR A 31 25.21 -9.22 -31.10
CA THR A 31 24.26 -9.73 -32.09
C THR A 31 24.32 -11.26 -32.12
N VAL A 32 23.16 -11.90 -32.07
CA VAL A 32 23.01 -13.37 -32.15
C VAL A 32 22.11 -13.69 -33.33
N GLU A 33 22.64 -14.34 -34.37
CA GLU A 33 21.85 -14.69 -35.56
C GLU A 33 20.72 -15.70 -35.24
N ASN A 34 20.98 -16.66 -34.35
CA ASN A 34 20.04 -17.73 -33.98
C ASN A 34 19.85 -17.82 -32.45
N PRO A 35 19.02 -16.96 -31.84
CA PRO A 35 18.84 -16.90 -30.38
C PRO A 35 17.99 -18.04 -29.82
N THR A 36 17.39 -18.90 -30.67
CA THR A 36 16.66 -20.09 -30.23
C THR A 36 17.02 -21.26 -31.13
N GLN A 37 17.50 -22.35 -30.53
CA GLN A 37 18.05 -23.49 -31.25
C GLN A 37 17.57 -24.81 -30.66
N VAL A 38 17.44 -25.82 -31.51
CA VAL A 38 17.08 -27.18 -31.12
C VAL A 38 18.06 -28.14 -31.78
N ILE A 39 18.71 -28.98 -30.97
CA ILE A 39 19.65 -30.01 -31.42
C ILE A 39 19.23 -31.38 -30.89
N GLN A 40 19.69 -32.46 -31.53
CA GLN A 40 19.56 -33.80 -30.96
C GLN A 40 20.72 -34.08 -30.00
N GLN A 41 20.49 -34.97 -29.04
CA GLN A 41 21.48 -35.37 -28.05
C GLN A 41 22.75 -35.87 -28.74
N GLY A 42 23.88 -35.23 -28.42
CA GLY A 42 25.20 -35.55 -28.96
C GLY A 42 25.55 -34.81 -30.26
N ASP A 43 24.65 -34.01 -30.83
CA ASP A 43 24.99 -33.12 -31.95
C ASP A 43 26.04 -32.09 -31.50
N ASP A 44 26.99 -31.76 -32.38
CA ASP A 44 27.95 -30.68 -32.12
C ASP A 44 27.23 -29.34 -32.02
N PHE A 45 27.60 -28.53 -31.04
CA PHE A 45 27.02 -27.21 -30.81
C PHE A 45 28.11 -26.24 -30.33
N ASP A 46 28.22 -25.11 -31.00
CA ASP A 46 29.10 -24.00 -30.62
C ASP A 46 28.25 -22.76 -30.29
N PRO A 47 28.22 -22.31 -29.02
CA PRO A 47 27.44 -21.14 -28.62
C PRO A 47 27.93 -19.82 -29.24
N LEU A 48 29.12 -19.78 -29.86
CA LEU A 48 29.66 -18.58 -30.51
C LEU A 48 29.42 -18.55 -32.04
N ASP A 49 28.83 -19.60 -32.61
CA ASP A 49 28.52 -19.62 -34.04
C ASP A 49 27.44 -18.57 -34.39
N GLY A 50 27.76 -17.66 -35.32
CA GLY A 50 26.87 -16.56 -35.71
C GLY A 50 26.69 -15.47 -34.63
N VAL A 51 27.67 -15.32 -33.72
CA VAL A 51 27.68 -14.27 -32.69
C VAL A 51 28.74 -13.21 -33.01
N THR A 52 28.37 -11.93 -32.89
CA THR A 52 29.31 -10.79 -32.95
C THR A 52 29.08 -9.81 -31.82
N ALA A 53 30.10 -9.02 -31.47
CA ALA A 53 29.97 -7.89 -30.55
C ALA A 53 30.65 -6.65 -31.11
N GLU A 54 29.92 -5.53 -31.14
CA GLU A 54 30.43 -4.24 -31.62
C GLU A 54 30.19 -3.15 -30.59
N ASP A 55 31.15 -2.24 -30.48
CA ASP A 55 31.10 -1.04 -29.66
C ASP A 55 31.42 0.21 -30.49
N GLU A 56 30.77 1.34 -30.20
CA GLU A 56 30.97 2.58 -30.96
C GLU A 56 32.34 3.23 -30.72
N GLU A 57 32.89 3.05 -29.52
CA GLU A 57 34.15 3.63 -29.08
C GLU A 57 35.33 2.66 -29.24
N ASP A 58 35.11 1.37 -28.96
CA ASP A 58 36.13 0.33 -28.90
C ASP A 58 36.17 -0.60 -30.13
N GLY A 59 35.14 -0.57 -30.98
CA GLY A 59 35.07 -1.34 -32.21
C GLY A 59 34.65 -2.79 -31.99
N ASP A 60 35.29 -3.74 -32.70
CA ASP A 60 34.91 -5.16 -32.66
C ASP A 60 35.43 -5.83 -31.37
N LEU A 61 34.49 -6.30 -30.54
CA LEU A 61 34.74 -6.97 -29.27
C LEU A 61 34.40 -8.47 -29.34
N THR A 62 34.16 -9.03 -30.53
CA THR A 62 33.67 -10.42 -30.71
C THR A 62 34.56 -11.46 -30.02
N ASP A 63 35.88 -11.30 -30.11
CA ASP A 63 36.85 -12.23 -29.48
C ASP A 63 36.89 -12.14 -27.95
N GLN A 64 36.21 -11.14 -27.36
CA GLN A 64 36.16 -10.90 -25.92
C GLN A 64 34.87 -11.46 -25.29
N ILE A 65 33.98 -12.03 -26.10
CA ILE A 65 32.75 -12.65 -25.61
C ILE A 65 33.08 -13.86 -24.73
N THR A 66 32.47 -13.87 -23.55
CA THR A 66 32.51 -15.00 -22.62
C THR A 66 31.16 -15.70 -22.61
N VAL A 67 31.16 -17.02 -22.40
CA VAL A 67 29.96 -17.87 -22.41
C VAL A 67 29.73 -18.45 -21.02
N SER A 68 28.48 -18.40 -20.54
CA SER A 68 28.03 -19.07 -19.33
C SER A 68 26.68 -19.77 -19.55
N GLY A 69 26.27 -20.66 -18.64
CA GLY A 69 25.06 -21.48 -18.81
C GLY A 69 25.22 -22.70 -19.74
N TYR A 70 26.38 -22.83 -20.41
CA TYR A 70 26.72 -23.97 -21.26
C TYR A 70 28.19 -24.39 -21.08
N GLU A 71 28.43 -25.68 -20.92
CA GLU A 71 29.75 -26.29 -20.77
C GLU A 71 29.98 -27.40 -21.79
N THR A 72 31.26 -27.69 -22.08
CA THR A 72 31.60 -28.81 -22.96
C THR A 72 31.00 -30.12 -22.45
N GLY A 73 30.19 -30.78 -23.28
CA GLY A 73 29.50 -32.02 -22.97
C GLY A 73 28.02 -31.86 -22.66
N ASP A 74 27.53 -30.62 -22.47
CA ASP A 74 26.12 -30.33 -22.22
C ASP A 74 25.20 -30.73 -23.39
N ASN A 75 25.70 -30.76 -24.62
CA ASN A 75 24.99 -31.35 -25.76
C ASN A 75 24.59 -32.82 -25.57
N ASN A 76 25.16 -33.53 -24.59
CA ASN A 76 24.79 -34.91 -24.27
C ASN A 76 23.70 -35.03 -23.19
N ILE A 77 23.22 -33.92 -22.63
CA ILE A 77 22.21 -33.92 -21.56
C ILE A 77 20.92 -33.31 -22.11
N ILE A 78 19.84 -34.10 -22.10
CA ILE A 78 18.52 -33.69 -22.60
C ILE A 78 17.98 -32.59 -21.69
N GLY A 79 17.37 -31.56 -22.28
CA GLY A 79 16.76 -30.49 -21.50
C GLY A 79 16.83 -29.13 -22.15
N THR A 80 16.51 -28.12 -21.35
CA THR A 80 16.61 -26.71 -21.73
C THR A 80 17.84 -26.06 -21.13
N TYR A 81 18.36 -25.09 -21.87
CA TYR A 81 19.54 -24.30 -21.54
C TYR A 81 19.27 -22.84 -21.87
N VAL A 82 19.54 -21.96 -20.90
CA VAL A 82 19.75 -20.54 -21.16
C VAL A 82 21.26 -20.32 -21.14
N ILE A 83 21.79 -19.89 -22.28
CA ILE A 83 23.21 -19.65 -22.50
C ILE A 83 23.40 -18.14 -22.56
N THR A 84 24.24 -17.58 -21.71
CA THR A 84 24.54 -16.14 -21.71
C THR A 84 25.88 -15.89 -22.35
N LEU A 85 25.88 -14.94 -23.27
CA LEU A 85 27.03 -14.31 -23.88
C LEU A 85 27.26 -12.99 -23.18
N SER A 86 28.49 -12.69 -22.76
CA SER A 86 28.82 -11.45 -22.04
C SER A 86 30.11 -10.83 -22.56
N VAL A 87 30.12 -9.52 -22.72
CA VAL A 87 31.30 -8.73 -23.09
C VAL A 87 31.32 -7.43 -22.29
N GLU A 88 32.52 -6.94 -21.98
CA GLU A 88 32.75 -5.66 -21.30
C GLU A 88 33.63 -4.80 -22.22
N ASP A 89 33.30 -3.51 -22.34
CA ASP A 89 34.12 -2.55 -23.08
C ASP A 89 35.36 -2.13 -22.27
N SER A 90 36.21 -1.27 -22.84
CA SER A 90 37.45 -0.84 -22.19
C SER A 90 37.25 0.12 -21.00
N ASP A 91 36.07 0.73 -20.90
CA ASP A 91 35.64 1.65 -19.84
C ASP A 91 34.77 0.95 -18.77
N GLY A 92 34.57 -0.37 -18.88
CA GLY A 92 33.91 -1.23 -17.90
C GLY A 92 32.39 -1.36 -18.05
N ALA A 93 31.79 -0.94 -19.18
CA ALA A 93 30.35 -1.14 -19.38
C ALA A 93 30.05 -2.57 -19.90
N PRO A 94 29.16 -3.32 -19.22
CA PRO A 94 28.83 -4.68 -19.62
C PRO A 94 27.70 -4.72 -20.66
N ALA A 95 27.71 -5.74 -21.51
CA ALA A 95 26.57 -6.14 -22.34
C ALA A 95 26.37 -7.66 -22.31
N THR A 96 25.11 -8.10 -22.38
CA THR A 96 24.75 -9.51 -22.39
C THR A 96 23.71 -9.85 -23.45
N ALA A 97 23.79 -11.05 -24.02
CA ALA A 97 22.74 -11.64 -24.87
C ALA A 97 22.52 -13.10 -24.50
N THR A 98 21.35 -13.65 -24.82
CA THR A 98 20.97 -15.03 -24.47
C THR A 98 20.68 -15.89 -25.70
N ILE A 99 21.11 -17.15 -25.66
CA ILE A 99 20.67 -18.21 -26.57
C ILE A 99 19.86 -19.23 -25.78
N ASN A 100 18.64 -19.52 -26.24
CA ASN A 100 17.80 -20.58 -25.69
C ASN A 100 18.02 -21.87 -26.49
N LEU A 101 18.66 -22.87 -25.89
CA LEU A 101 18.94 -24.16 -26.52
C LEU A 101 18.05 -25.26 -25.93
N THR A 102 17.45 -26.07 -26.80
CA THR A 102 16.80 -27.33 -26.44
C THR A 102 17.60 -28.51 -26.97
N VAL A 103 18.07 -29.39 -26.08
CA VAL A 103 18.67 -30.67 -26.44
C VAL A 103 17.59 -31.74 -26.35
N GLN A 104 17.19 -32.28 -27.49
CA GLN A 104 16.17 -33.33 -27.59
C GLN A 104 16.80 -34.71 -27.64
N GLY A 105 16.11 -35.71 -27.10
CA GLY A 105 16.52 -37.11 -27.17
C GLY A 105 15.45 -38.03 -26.60
N ASP A 106 15.68 -39.35 -26.70
CA ASP A 106 14.77 -40.35 -26.16
C ASP A 106 14.98 -40.50 -24.64
N THR A 107 14.04 -40.02 -23.83
CA THR A 107 14.02 -40.20 -22.37
C THR A 107 12.61 -40.47 -21.86
N ASN A 108 12.50 -41.21 -20.75
CA ASN A 108 11.24 -41.39 -19.99
C ASN A 108 11.21 -40.55 -18.70
N VAL A 109 12.24 -39.73 -18.48
CA VAL A 109 12.35 -38.84 -17.32
C VAL A 109 11.76 -37.49 -17.72
N GLU A 110 10.77 -37.03 -16.98
CA GLU A 110 10.21 -35.69 -17.14
C GLU A 110 11.20 -34.62 -16.61
N PRO A 111 11.21 -33.40 -17.15
CA PRO A 111 12.10 -32.34 -16.66
C PRO A 111 11.80 -31.94 -15.21
N PRO A 112 12.85 -31.64 -14.39
CA PRO A 112 12.64 -30.98 -13.11
C PRO A 112 12.03 -29.59 -13.30
N GLN A 113 11.44 -29.03 -12.23
CA GLN A 113 10.81 -27.72 -12.24
C GLN A 113 11.53 -26.76 -11.30
N LEU A 114 11.73 -25.52 -11.77
CA LEU A 114 12.17 -24.38 -10.96
C LEU A 114 10.93 -23.55 -10.59
N PHE A 115 10.86 -23.09 -9.35
CA PHE A 115 9.79 -22.24 -8.83
C PHE A 115 10.38 -20.98 -8.20
N GLY A 116 9.62 -19.88 -8.22
CA GLY A 116 10.01 -18.64 -7.56
C GLY A 116 11.07 -17.81 -8.31
N VAL A 117 11.39 -18.17 -9.55
CA VAL A 117 12.34 -17.39 -10.37
C VAL A 117 11.71 -16.04 -10.71
N VAL A 118 12.33 -14.96 -10.23
CA VAL A 118 11.99 -13.59 -10.63
C VAL A 118 13.00 -13.17 -11.69
N ASN A 119 12.59 -13.18 -12.96
CA ASN A 119 13.48 -12.97 -14.10
C ASN A 119 14.09 -11.57 -14.18
N GLU A 120 13.42 -10.54 -13.64
CA GLU A 120 13.94 -9.16 -13.66
C GLU A 120 14.15 -8.68 -12.23
N GLN A 121 15.40 -8.39 -11.88
CA GLN A 121 15.78 -7.96 -10.52
C GLN A 121 16.58 -6.67 -10.60
N THR A 122 16.42 -5.81 -9.60
CA THR A 122 17.23 -4.59 -9.47
C THR A 122 18.02 -4.62 -8.17
N TYR A 123 19.34 -4.44 -8.27
CA TYR A 123 20.22 -4.26 -7.13
C TYR A 123 20.73 -2.81 -7.11
N PHE A 124 20.55 -2.13 -5.98
CA PHE A 124 21.07 -0.77 -5.81
C PHE A 124 22.47 -0.84 -5.19
N ILE A 125 23.45 -0.18 -5.80
CA ILE A 125 24.84 -0.18 -5.30
C ILE A 125 24.87 0.24 -3.83
N GLY A 126 25.48 -0.60 -2.99
CA GLY A 126 25.52 -0.44 -1.54
C GLY A 126 24.36 -1.10 -0.77
N SER A 127 23.54 -1.93 -1.41
CA SER A 127 22.48 -2.71 -0.74
C SER A 127 23.00 -3.91 0.06
N GLY A 128 24.29 -4.24 -0.06
CA GLY A 128 24.92 -5.32 0.71
C GLY A 128 25.01 -6.62 -0.07
N ASP A 129 24.79 -7.75 0.60
CA ASP A 129 24.86 -9.06 -0.03
C ASP A 129 23.67 -9.30 -0.97
N TYR A 130 23.91 -9.97 -2.08
CA TYR A 130 22.90 -10.37 -3.05
C TYR A 130 22.93 -11.89 -3.22
N ASP A 131 21.78 -12.53 -2.98
CA ASP A 131 21.61 -13.97 -3.20
C ASP A 131 20.70 -14.20 -4.42
N PRO A 132 21.23 -14.67 -5.56
CA PRO A 132 20.43 -14.95 -6.75
C PRO A 132 19.45 -16.11 -6.57
N LEU A 133 19.57 -16.91 -5.50
CA LEU A 133 18.67 -18.02 -5.19
C LEU A 133 17.60 -17.67 -4.15
N ALA A 134 17.57 -16.42 -3.66
CA ALA A 134 16.58 -16.00 -2.67
C ALA A 134 15.15 -16.27 -3.16
N GLY A 135 14.44 -17.17 -2.47
CA GLY A 135 13.07 -17.56 -2.80
C GLY A 135 12.92 -18.59 -3.93
N ILE A 136 14.01 -19.05 -4.54
CA ILE A 136 13.99 -20.03 -5.62
C ILE A 136 14.03 -21.44 -5.04
N THR A 137 13.13 -22.30 -5.49
CA THR A 137 13.10 -23.73 -5.13
C THR A 137 13.07 -24.60 -6.38
N ALA A 138 13.45 -25.88 -6.25
CA ALA A 138 13.38 -26.84 -7.33
C ALA A 138 12.76 -28.16 -6.88
N GLN A 139 11.92 -28.75 -7.74
CA GLN A 139 11.34 -30.07 -7.49
C GLN A 139 11.55 -31.00 -8.68
N ALA A 140 11.80 -32.27 -8.38
CA ALA A 140 11.75 -33.35 -9.34
C ALA A 140 10.29 -33.67 -9.73
N PRO A 141 10.05 -34.38 -10.86
CA PRO A 141 8.70 -34.74 -11.29
C PRO A 141 7.88 -35.57 -10.30
N ASP A 142 8.54 -36.26 -9.36
CA ASP A 142 7.89 -37.05 -8.30
C ASP A 142 7.59 -36.24 -7.03
N GLY A 143 7.88 -34.93 -7.04
CA GLY A 143 7.70 -34.01 -5.90
C GLY A 143 8.88 -33.96 -4.94
N THR A 144 9.98 -34.66 -5.21
CA THR A 144 11.20 -34.57 -4.38
C THR A 144 11.80 -33.16 -4.46
N ASP A 145 12.04 -32.54 -3.30
CA ASP A 145 12.77 -31.27 -3.22
C ASP A 145 14.24 -31.47 -3.59
N ILE A 146 14.68 -30.74 -4.61
CA ILE A 146 16.05 -30.76 -5.15
C ILE A 146 16.64 -29.35 -5.19
N THR A 147 16.13 -28.43 -4.37
CA THR A 147 16.56 -27.02 -4.29
C THR A 147 18.06 -26.87 -4.07
N ASP A 148 18.66 -27.70 -3.22
CA ASP A 148 20.10 -27.68 -2.94
C ASP A 148 20.99 -28.12 -4.12
N THR A 149 20.38 -28.58 -5.22
CA THR A 149 21.09 -29.00 -6.44
C THR A 149 21.06 -27.96 -7.55
N ILE A 150 20.42 -26.80 -7.32
CA ILE A 150 20.44 -25.68 -8.25
C ILE A 150 21.88 -25.18 -8.41
N VAL A 151 22.30 -25.00 -9.66
CA VAL A 151 23.60 -24.45 -10.04
C VAL A 151 23.40 -23.06 -10.61
N VAL A 152 24.10 -22.08 -10.03
CA VAL A 152 24.15 -20.69 -10.50
C VAL A 152 25.42 -20.50 -11.34
N SER A 153 25.31 -19.81 -12.47
CA SER A 153 26.44 -19.41 -13.31
C SER A 153 26.19 -18.05 -13.97
N GLY A 154 27.22 -17.46 -14.58
CA GLY A 154 27.18 -16.09 -15.08
C GLY A 154 27.86 -15.12 -14.12
N ALA A 155 28.60 -14.15 -14.68
CA ALA A 155 29.30 -13.14 -13.89
C ALA A 155 28.39 -11.90 -13.71
N TYR A 156 28.41 -11.34 -12.51
CA TYR A 156 27.75 -10.09 -12.19
C TYR A 156 28.59 -9.28 -11.20
N LEU A 157 28.48 -7.96 -11.28
CA LEU A 157 29.18 -7.03 -10.39
C LEU A 157 28.14 -6.21 -9.63
N LEU A 158 28.31 -6.06 -8.31
CA LEU A 158 27.38 -5.32 -7.45
C LEU A 158 27.84 -3.87 -7.21
N ASP A 159 29.04 -3.52 -7.65
CA ASP A 159 29.65 -2.19 -7.52
C ASP A 159 29.72 -1.42 -8.85
N THR A 160 29.40 -2.08 -9.96
CA THR A 160 29.39 -1.48 -11.31
C THR A 160 27.96 -1.45 -11.83
N ALA A 161 27.48 -0.26 -12.20
CA ALA A 161 26.16 -0.14 -12.79
C ALA A 161 26.13 -0.81 -14.17
N GLY A 162 25.09 -1.60 -14.43
CA GLY A 162 25.01 -2.41 -15.65
C GLY A 162 23.87 -3.41 -15.59
N THR A 163 23.69 -4.13 -16.69
CA THR A 163 22.75 -5.26 -16.77
C THR A 163 23.56 -6.54 -16.89
N TYR A 164 23.30 -7.49 -16.02
CA TYR A 164 23.95 -8.79 -15.97
C TYR A 164 22.90 -9.89 -16.14
N THR A 165 23.28 -11.05 -16.68
CA THR A 165 22.41 -12.22 -16.73
C THR A 165 23.01 -13.34 -15.88
N ILE A 166 22.23 -13.87 -14.96
CA ILE A 166 22.58 -14.96 -14.06
C ILE A 166 21.78 -16.19 -14.48
N ASN A 167 22.47 -17.25 -14.87
CA ASN A 167 21.86 -18.50 -15.27
C ASN A 167 21.65 -19.40 -14.06
N ILE A 168 20.46 -19.97 -13.94
CA ILE A 168 20.14 -20.99 -12.96
C ILE A 168 19.76 -22.27 -13.68
N ARG A 169 20.29 -23.40 -13.23
CA ARG A 169 19.95 -24.71 -13.79
C ARG A 169 19.84 -25.76 -12.72
N VAL A 170 18.96 -26.73 -12.94
CA VAL A 170 18.78 -27.91 -12.11
C VAL A 170 18.74 -29.14 -13.00
N THR A 171 19.35 -30.24 -12.55
CA THR A 171 19.41 -31.49 -13.30
C THR A 171 18.89 -32.63 -12.43
N TYR A 172 17.93 -33.39 -12.95
CA TYR A 172 17.36 -34.56 -12.30
C TYR A 172 17.40 -35.76 -13.25
N ASP A 173 18.02 -36.85 -12.81
CA ASP A 173 18.14 -38.11 -13.55
C ASP A 173 18.53 -37.95 -15.04
N GLY A 174 19.51 -37.08 -15.30
CA GLY A 174 20.03 -36.84 -16.65
C GLY A 174 19.19 -35.91 -17.53
N VAL A 175 18.13 -35.30 -16.99
CA VAL A 175 17.33 -34.27 -17.67
C VAL A 175 17.50 -32.92 -16.97
N ARG A 176 17.63 -31.85 -17.76
CA ARG A 176 17.91 -30.50 -17.27
C ARG A 176 16.77 -29.53 -17.52
N ALA A 177 16.55 -28.65 -16.54
CA ALA A 177 15.80 -27.42 -16.69
C ALA A 177 16.70 -26.24 -16.33
N SER A 178 16.52 -25.12 -17.04
CA SER A 178 17.25 -23.88 -16.80
C SER A 178 16.35 -22.68 -16.93
N ASP A 179 16.73 -21.61 -16.25
CA ASP A 179 16.14 -20.28 -16.36
C ASP A 179 17.25 -19.22 -16.19
N SER A 180 16.91 -17.94 -16.31
CA SER A 180 17.85 -16.84 -16.12
C SER A 180 17.22 -15.65 -15.42
N ILE A 181 18.05 -14.94 -14.66
CA ILE A 181 17.75 -13.68 -13.99
C ILE A 181 18.54 -12.57 -14.67
N THR A 182 17.83 -11.57 -15.18
CA THR A 182 18.38 -10.26 -15.53
C THR A 182 18.56 -9.45 -14.25
N LEU A 183 19.81 -9.25 -13.82
CA LEU A 183 20.16 -8.39 -12.70
C LEU A 183 20.56 -7.00 -13.21
N ARG A 184 19.73 -6.00 -12.94
CA ARG A 184 20.04 -4.60 -13.19
C ARG A 184 20.71 -3.98 -11.97
N VAL A 185 21.99 -3.69 -12.06
CA VAL A 185 22.73 -2.97 -11.02
C VAL A 185 22.69 -1.48 -11.33
N VAL A 186 22.20 -0.71 -10.35
CA VAL A 186 21.99 0.73 -10.49
C VAL A 186 22.64 1.48 -9.34
N ASP A 187 23.22 2.64 -9.62
CA ASP A 187 23.61 3.57 -8.55
C ASP A 187 22.36 3.97 -7.76
N SER A 188 22.41 3.80 -6.43
CA SER A 188 21.31 4.15 -5.54
C SER A 188 21.06 5.66 -5.50
N GLY A 189 22.08 6.47 -5.80
CA GLY A 189 22.05 7.91 -5.61
C GLY A 189 21.93 8.33 -4.14
N ILE A 190 22.03 7.38 -3.20
CA ILE A 190 21.92 7.63 -1.77
C ILE A 190 23.27 8.11 -1.25
N PRO A 191 23.34 9.26 -0.57
CA PRO A 191 24.58 9.70 0.06
C PRO A 191 25.04 8.70 1.13
N SER A 192 26.34 8.47 1.24
CA SER A 192 26.92 7.56 2.26
C SER A 192 26.80 8.08 3.70
N ALA A 193 26.49 9.36 3.88
CA ALA A 193 26.24 10.01 5.16
C ALA A 193 25.32 11.22 4.98
N LEU A 194 24.55 11.52 6.02
CA LEU A 194 23.75 12.74 6.13
C LEU A 194 24.61 13.86 6.74
N THR A 195 25.19 14.71 5.89
CA THR A 195 26.21 15.71 6.31
C THR A 195 25.77 17.16 6.14
N ASP A 196 24.85 17.41 5.22
CA ASP A 196 24.50 18.77 4.82
C ASP A 196 23.46 19.34 5.78
N THR A 197 23.44 20.67 5.90
CA THR A 197 22.32 21.34 6.58
C THR A 197 21.13 21.37 5.63
N VAL A 198 20.08 20.63 5.96
CA VAL A 198 18.91 20.45 5.10
C VAL A 198 17.63 20.83 5.81
N THR A 199 16.62 21.24 5.03
CA THR A 199 15.27 21.47 5.53
C THR A 199 14.31 20.59 4.74
N ILE A 200 13.48 19.83 5.44
CA ILE A 200 12.43 19.01 4.83
C ILE A 200 11.07 19.42 5.35
N GLU A 201 10.05 19.32 4.50
CA GLU A 201 8.66 19.60 4.86
C GLU A 201 7.79 18.35 4.76
N PHE A 202 6.93 18.12 5.75
CA PHE A 202 6.00 16.99 5.79
C PHE A 202 4.54 17.46 5.88
N TRP A 203 3.79 17.32 4.79
CA TRP A 203 2.36 17.64 4.77
C TRP A 203 1.50 16.50 5.31
N HIS A 204 0.54 16.84 6.18
CA HIS A 204 -0.38 15.90 6.80
C HIS A 204 -1.81 16.47 6.90
N ALA A 205 -2.79 15.60 7.14
CA ALA A 205 -4.19 15.95 7.29
C ALA A 205 -4.63 16.08 8.76
N MET A 206 -3.77 15.66 9.69
CA MET A 206 -4.07 15.56 11.12
C MET A 206 -4.51 16.88 11.76
N GLY A 207 -5.52 16.80 12.63
CA GLY A 207 -5.88 17.91 13.53
C GLY A 207 -4.79 18.19 14.58
N GLU A 208 -4.91 19.33 15.25
CA GLU A 208 -3.82 19.94 16.02
C GLU A 208 -3.22 19.05 17.12
N ASP A 209 -4.03 18.30 17.87
CA ASP A 209 -3.51 17.40 18.92
C ASP A 209 -2.55 16.33 18.35
N LYS A 210 -2.92 15.75 17.19
CA LYS A 210 -2.11 14.75 16.50
C LYS A 210 -0.93 15.40 15.75
N ALA A 211 -1.11 16.61 15.22
CA ALA A 211 -0.02 17.39 14.63
C ALA A 211 1.07 17.69 15.66
N ASN A 212 0.70 18.00 16.91
CA ASN A 212 1.64 18.22 17.99
C ASN A 212 2.44 16.96 18.38
N LEU A 213 1.85 15.76 18.27
CA LEU A 213 2.61 14.51 18.41
C LEU A 213 3.65 14.37 17.28
N ILE A 214 3.26 14.63 16.03
CA ILE A 214 4.19 14.58 14.88
C ILE A 214 5.33 15.59 15.05
N ARG A 215 5.03 16.80 15.52
CA ARG A 215 6.04 17.83 15.86
C ARG A 215 6.99 17.35 16.96
N GLY A 216 6.47 16.70 18.00
CA GLY A 216 7.30 16.11 19.05
C GLY A 216 8.29 15.06 18.51
N TYR A 217 7.82 14.16 17.62
CA TYR A 217 8.72 13.19 16.97
C TYR A 217 9.73 13.87 16.03
N ALA A 218 9.33 14.95 15.35
CA ALA A 218 10.25 15.75 14.56
C ALA A 218 11.33 16.41 15.42
N ASP A 219 10.96 16.95 16.59
CA ASP A 219 11.91 17.55 17.55
C ASP A 219 12.92 16.50 18.05
N GLU A 220 12.45 15.32 18.46
CA GLU A 220 13.30 14.20 18.87
C GLU A 220 14.26 13.76 17.75
N PHE A 221 13.78 13.71 16.51
CA PHE A 221 14.61 13.40 15.37
C PHE A 221 15.66 14.49 15.09
N MET A 222 15.29 15.77 15.20
CA MET A 222 16.23 16.89 15.03
C MET A 222 17.29 16.93 16.13
N ASP A 223 16.99 16.44 17.34
CA ASP A 223 18.00 16.24 18.39
C ASP A 223 19.01 15.13 18.03
N LEU A 224 18.57 14.06 17.34
CA LEU A 224 19.44 13.00 16.82
C LEU A 224 20.25 13.47 15.60
N TYR A 225 19.69 14.35 14.78
CA TYR A 225 20.27 14.87 13.54
C TYR A 225 20.25 16.40 13.51
N PRO A 226 21.18 17.09 14.21
CA PRO A 226 21.15 18.54 14.40
C PRO A 226 21.40 19.36 13.12
N ASN A 227 21.79 18.71 12.02
CA ASN A 227 21.90 19.32 10.69
C ASN A 227 20.57 19.27 9.90
N VAL A 228 19.53 18.62 10.40
CA VAL A 228 18.22 18.55 9.76
C VAL A 228 17.26 19.52 10.44
N THR A 229 16.48 20.24 9.64
CA THR A 229 15.29 20.96 10.10
C THR A 229 14.05 20.31 9.47
N ILE A 230 13.07 19.95 10.29
CA ILE A 230 11.81 19.37 9.83
C ILE A 230 10.69 20.37 10.06
N VAL A 231 9.98 20.73 9.00
CA VAL A 231 8.81 21.60 9.05
C VAL A 231 7.55 20.75 9.01
N ILE A 232 6.79 20.79 10.11
CA ILE A 232 5.46 20.18 10.23
C ILE A 232 4.42 21.31 10.29
N PRO A 233 3.77 21.66 9.15
CA PRO A 233 2.79 22.74 9.10
C PRO A 233 1.52 22.40 9.90
N GLU A 234 0.54 23.31 9.90
CA GLU A 234 -0.82 22.96 10.31
C GLU A 234 -1.41 21.94 9.32
N GLY A 235 -2.18 20.97 9.83
CA GLY A 235 -2.75 19.93 8.98
C GLY A 235 -3.84 20.47 8.06
N ALA A 236 -4.02 19.82 6.91
CA ALA A 236 -5.07 20.15 5.94
C ALA A 236 -6.50 19.90 6.45
N GLY A 237 -6.66 19.31 7.65
CA GLY A 237 -7.92 19.05 8.34
C GLY A 237 -8.63 17.76 7.91
N ASN A 238 -8.49 17.36 6.64
CA ASN A 238 -8.97 16.08 6.14
C ASN A 238 -8.14 15.58 4.95
N TYR A 239 -8.25 14.28 4.69
CA TYR A 239 -7.44 13.58 3.70
C TYR A 239 -7.76 14.00 2.25
N ASP A 240 -9.03 14.25 1.92
CA ASP A 240 -9.43 14.69 0.57
C ASP A 240 -8.90 16.08 0.21
N THR A 241 -8.88 16.98 1.20
CA THR A 241 -8.30 18.32 1.07
C THR A 241 -6.79 18.22 0.90
N LEU A 242 -6.12 17.40 1.71
CA LEU A 242 -4.69 17.15 1.54
C LEU A 242 -4.37 16.61 0.14
N LYS A 243 -5.15 15.63 -0.34
CA LYS A 243 -5.01 15.06 -1.69
C LYS A 243 -5.14 16.12 -2.77
N SER A 244 -6.19 16.94 -2.68
CA SER A 244 -6.45 18.01 -3.65
C SER A 244 -5.32 19.04 -3.66
N ASN A 245 -4.82 19.43 -2.48
CA ASN A 245 -3.67 20.32 -2.35
C ASN A 245 -2.41 19.71 -2.97
N MET A 246 -2.17 18.42 -2.73
CA MET A 246 -1.02 17.70 -3.26
C MET A 246 -1.06 17.58 -4.78
N ILE A 247 -2.21 17.26 -5.38
CA ILE A 247 -2.36 17.22 -6.85
C ILE A 247 -2.06 18.59 -7.49
N ASN A 248 -2.54 19.66 -6.86
CA ASN A 248 -2.26 21.03 -7.33
C ASN A 248 -0.76 21.37 -7.19
N ALA A 249 -0.14 20.97 -6.09
CA ALA A 249 1.29 21.16 -5.82
C ALA A 249 2.17 20.40 -6.82
N ILE A 250 1.84 19.13 -7.11
CA ILE A 250 2.49 18.32 -8.16
C ILE A 250 2.38 19.00 -9.51
N THR A 251 1.18 19.47 -9.87
CA THR A 251 0.94 20.18 -11.14
C THR A 251 1.75 21.48 -11.23
N ALA A 252 1.97 22.17 -10.12
CA ALA A 252 2.77 23.38 -10.04
C ALA A 252 4.29 23.12 -10.02
N GLY A 253 4.72 21.88 -9.74
CA GLY A 253 6.13 21.53 -9.50
C GLY A 253 6.68 22.06 -8.17
N ASP A 254 5.81 22.36 -7.21
CA ASP A 254 6.14 22.96 -5.91
C ASP A 254 5.41 22.18 -4.81
N PHE A 255 6.03 21.09 -4.35
CA PHE A 255 5.45 20.13 -3.43
C PHE A 255 6.44 19.76 -2.30
N PRO A 256 5.94 19.31 -1.13
CA PRO A 256 6.77 19.01 0.04
C PRO A 256 7.70 17.81 -0.20
N ASN A 257 8.63 17.56 0.71
CA ASN A 257 9.48 16.37 0.67
C ASN A 257 8.71 15.10 1.07
N MET A 258 7.72 15.23 1.95
CA MET A 258 6.93 14.11 2.47
C MET A 258 5.45 14.46 2.47
N VAL A 259 4.60 13.48 2.18
CA VAL A 259 3.14 13.65 2.25
C VAL A 259 2.48 12.40 2.81
N GLN A 260 1.50 12.64 3.68
CA GLN A 260 0.60 11.61 4.17
C GLN A 260 -0.49 11.33 3.12
N GLY A 261 -0.83 10.07 2.86
CA GLY A 261 -1.88 9.73 1.90
C GLY A 261 -2.41 8.32 2.05
N TYR A 262 -3.64 8.08 1.61
CA TYR A 262 -4.15 6.72 1.42
C TYR A 262 -3.51 6.07 0.18
N PRO A 263 -3.58 4.75 0.04
CA PRO A 263 -3.06 4.06 -1.14
C PRO A 263 -3.56 4.62 -2.48
N ASP A 264 -4.84 4.97 -2.57
CA ASP A 264 -5.44 5.59 -3.76
C ASP A 264 -4.91 7.01 -4.03
N HIS A 265 -4.47 7.73 -2.98
CA HIS A 265 -3.79 9.00 -3.16
C HIS A 265 -2.41 8.80 -3.78
N VAL A 266 -1.66 7.78 -3.31
CA VAL A 266 -0.35 7.44 -3.88
C VAL A 266 -0.49 7.08 -5.35
N ALA A 267 -1.50 6.28 -5.72
CA ALA A 267 -1.82 5.98 -7.12
C ALA A 267 -2.05 7.26 -7.96
N GLU A 268 -2.76 8.25 -7.41
CA GLU A 268 -2.96 9.54 -8.09
C GLU A 268 -1.66 10.37 -8.19
N TYR A 269 -0.75 10.30 -7.20
CA TYR A 269 0.51 11.05 -7.17
C TYR A 269 1.61 10.46 -8.05
N LEU A 270 1.53 9.17 -8.40
CA LEU A 270 2.47 8.53 -9.31
C LEU A 270 2.44 9.13 -10.72
N ASN A 271 1.33 9.76 -11.08
CA ASN A 271 1.25 10.53 -12.31
C ASN A 271 2.22 11.73 -12.26
N GLY A 272 3.16 11.78 -13.20
CA GLY A 272 4.18 12.84 -13.27
C GLY A 272 5.51 12.54 -12.58
N ASN A 273 5.76 11.29 -12.17
CA ASN A 273 7.02 10.86 -11.51
C ASN A 273 7.31 11.64 -10.20
N ALA A 274 6.26 12.07 -9.51
CA ALA A 274 6.36 12.93 -8.35
C ALA A 274 6.71 12.17 -7.06
N VAL A 275 6.44 10.86 -7.00
CA VAL A 275 6.73 10.02 -5.83
C VAL A 275 8.05 9.28 -6.01
N LEU A 276 8.86 9.22 -4.95
CA LEU A 276 10.15 8.55 -4.92
C LEU A 276 9.97 7.05 -4.66
N SER A 277 10.70 6.21 -5.40
CA SER A 277 10.84 4.79 -5.06
C SER A 277 11.63 4.65 -3.76
N LEU A 278 11.09 3.90 -2.80
CA LEU A 278 11.72 3.64 -1.51
C LEU A 278 12.63 2.41 -1.53
N ASN A 279 12.54 1.55 -2.56
CA ASN A 279 13.36 0.34 -2.68
C ASN A 279 14.88 0.59 -2.49
N PRO A 280 15.51 1.63 -3.09
CA PRO A 280 16.93 1.90 -2.86
C PRO A 280 17.25 2.15 -1.38
N TYR A 281 16.34 2.80 -0.66
CA TYR A 281 16.53 3.16 0.74
C TYR A 281 16.26 1.99 1.66
N ILE A 282 15.16 1.26 1.44
CA ILE A 282 14.79 0.04 2.17
C ILE A 282 15.93 -0.97 2.11
N ASN A 283 16.50 -1.17 0.91
CA ASN A 283 17.55 -2.16 0.66
C ASN A 283 18.95 -1.67 1.05
N SER A 284 19.13 -0.41 1.43
CA SER A 284 20.44 0.13 1.78
C SER A 284 21.09 -0.65 2.94
N ALA A 285 22.33 -1.09 2.79
CA ALA A 285 23.05 -1.75 3.89
C ALA A 285 23.26 -0.79 5.09
N THR A 286 23.42 0.51 4.81
CA THR A 286 23.72 1.53 5.82
C THR A 286 22.47 2.11 6.45
N PHE A 287 21.44 2.42 5.64
CA PHE A 287 20.26 3.18 6.08
C PHE A 287 18.95 2.40 5.99
N GLY A 288 19.01 1.14 5.57
CA GLY A 288 17.84 0.33 5.29
C GLY A 288 17.06 -0.14 6.51
N LEU A 289 16.01 -0.90 6.22
CA LEU A 289 15.19 -1.60 7.21
C LEU A 289 15.75 -3.02 7.35
N ASN A 290 16.79 -3.15 8.17
CA ASN A 290 17.53 -4.39 8.40
C ASN A 290 17.80 -4.58 9.92
N GLY A 291 18.25 -5.79 10.30
CA GLY A 291 18.57 -6.11 11.69
C GLY A 291 17.36 -5.95 12.62
N ASP A 292 17.53 -5.19 13.70
CA ASP A 292 16.46 -4.96 14.70
C ASP A 292 15.31 -4.08 14.16
N ASP A 293 15.53 -3.31 13.09
CA ASP A 293 14.52 -2.45 12.43
C ASP A 293 13.95 -3.08 11.15
N ALA A 294 14.15 -4.39 10.96
CA ALA A 294 13.92 -5.06 9.68
C ALA A 294 12.51 -4.82 9.10
N LEU A 295 12.43 -4.87 7.77
CA LEU A 295 11.18 -4.63 7.03
C LEU A 295 10.12 -5.68 7.39
N ASP A 296 10.51 -6.92 7.65
CA ASP A 296 9.61 -8.04 7.99
C ASP A 296 8.89 -7.87 9.34
N ASP A 297 9.39 -6.99 10.22
CA ASP A 297 8.70 -6.60 11.44
C ASP A 297 7.51 -5.65 11.16
N VAL A 298 7.47 -4.96 10.01
CA VAL A 298 6.27 -4.22 9.59
C VAL A 298 5.17 -5.21 9.23
N ILE A 299 3.94 -4.95 9.69
CA ILE A 299 2.80 -5.85 9.47
C ILE A 299 2.63 -6.15 7.97
N ALA A 300 2.67 -7.43 7.61
CA ALA A 300 2.72 -7.89 6.21
C ALA A 300 1.58 -7.35 5.35
N SER A 301 0.33 -7.35 5.84
CA SER A 301 -0.81 -6.81 5.10
C SER A 301 -0.75 -5.29 4.90
N TYR A 302 -0.02 -4.57 5.76
CA TYR A 302 0.23 -3.14 5.59
C TYR A 302 1.31 -2.92 4.54
N LEU A 303 2.33 -3.77 4.48
CA LEU A 303 3.36 -3.71 3.44
C LEU A 303 2.81 -4.04 2.04
N GLU A 304 1.99 -5.09 1.92
CA GLU A 304 1.41 -5.54 0.65
C GLU A 304 0.58 -4.43 -0.03
N GLU A 305 -0.15 -3.65 0.77
CA GLU A 305 -0.90 -2.48 0.31
C GLU A 305 0.02 -1.37 -0.26
N ASN A 306 1.32 -1.40 0.01
CA ASN A 306 2.28 -0.39 -0.46
C ASN A 306 3.05 -0.80 -1.73
N THR A 307 2.87 -2.02 -2.24
CA THR A 307 3.61 -2.57 -3.40
C THR A 307 2.75 -2.77 -4.66
N GLN A 308 1.47 -2.45 -4.58
CA GLN A 308 0.46 -2.77 -5.61
C GLN A 308 0.49 -1.94 -6.90
N TYR A 309 1.42 -0.99 -7.03
CA TYR A 309 1.34 0.06 -8.06
C TYR A 309 2.06 -0.28 -9.37
N ASP A 310 2.94 -1.28 -9.37
CA ASP A 310 3.64 -1.75 -10.57
C ASP A 310 4.07 -3.22 -10.44
N ALA A 311 4.52 -3.80 -11.56
CA ALA A 311 4.87 -5.22 -11.65
C ALA A 311 6.09 -5.60 -10.82
N ASN A 312 6.90 -4.62 -10.43
CA ASN A 312 8.10 -4.83 -9.63
C ASN A 312 7.81 -4.83 -8.13
N GLY A 313 6.57 -4.57 -7.72
CA GLY A 313 6.22 -4.46 -6.32
C GLY A 313 6.88 -3.26 -5.65
N THR A 314 7.05 -2.14 -6.36
CA THR A 314 7.81 -0.99 -5.83
C THR A 314 7.12 -0.37 -4.63
N TYR A 315 7.88 -0.14 -3.54
CA TYR A 315 7.41 0.63 -2.40
C TYR A 315 7.45 2.13 -2.73
N TYR A 316 6.28 2.76 -2.85
CA TYR A 316 6.14 4.22 -3.02
C TYR A 316 5.71 4.94 -1.73
N SER A 317 5.41 4.18 -0.70
CA SER A 317 5.10 4.66 0.64
C SER A 317 5.34 3.56 1.67
N LEU A 318 5.34 3.93 2.95
CA LEU A 318 5.31 2.98 4.07
C LEU A 318 4.15 3.29 5.02
N PRO A 319 3.61 2.29 5.72
CA PRO A 319 2.46 2.48 6.61
C PRO A 319 2.81 3.38 7.79
N PHE A 320 1.89 4.29 8.16
CA PHE A 320 2.05 5.15 9.33
C PHE A 320 0.80 5.17 10.23
N ASN A 321 -0.38 5.50 9.66
CA ASN A 321 -1.60 5.62 10.45
C ASN A 321 -2.60 4.56 10.04
N LYS A 322 -2.46 3.34 10.57
CA LYS A 322 -3.34 2.22 10.22
C LYS A 322 -4.51 2.07 11.17
N SER A 323 -5.67 1.76 10.62
CA SER A 323 -6.91 1.60 11.38
C SER A 323 -7.79 0.55 10.70
N THR A 324 -8.83 0.15 11.39
CA THR A 324 -9.89 -0.71 10.85
C THR A 324 -11.22 -0.22 11.40
N GLU A 325 -12.33 -0.78 10.94
CA GLU A 325 -13.63 -0.50 11.54
C GLU A 325 -13.88 -1.42 12.72
N VAL A 326 -14.56 -0.92 13.75
CA VAL A 326 -14.96 -1.68 14.95
C VAL A 326 -16.39 -1.33 15.29
N MET A 327 -17.09 -2.26 15.96
CA MET A 327 -18.42 -2.00 16.50
C MET A 327 -18.31 -1.38 17.89
N ILE A 328 -18.89 -0.20 18.05
CA ILE A 328 -18.99 0.52 19.31
C ILE A 328 -20.45 0.43 19.77
N TYR A 329 -20.68 0.10 21.03
CA TYR A 329 -22.04 -0.06 21.56
C TYR A 329 -22.22 0.56 22.93
N ASN A 330 -23.45 0.95 23.26
CA ASN A 330 -23.79 1.51 24.56
C ASN A 330 -23.83 0.39 25.62
N GLN A 331 -22.70 0.11 26.26
CA GLN A 331 -22.55 -0.99 27.23
C GLN A 331 -23.51 -0.86 28.42
N THR A 332 -23.79 0.36 28.88
CA THR A 332 -24.75 0.58 29.97
C THR A 332 -26.17 0.15 29.58
N VAL A 333 -26.62 0.47 28.35
CA VAL A 333 -27.92 0.05 27.84
C VAL A 333 -27.97 -1.47 27.66
N PHE A 334 -26.93 -2.06 27.06
CA PHE A 334 -26.83 -3.51 26.87
C PHE A 334 -26.92 -4.28 28.20
N ASN A 335 -26.15 -3.86 29.21
CA ASN A 335 -26.17 -4.48 30.54
C ASN A 335 -27.53 -4.35 31.22
N ARG A 336 -28.18 -3.19 31.08
CA ARG A 336 -29.50 -2.92 31.68
C ARG A 336 -30.61 -3.76 31.05
N LEU A 337 -30.53 -4.00 29.75
CA LEU A 337 -31.48 -4.81 29.00
C LEU A 337 -31.12 -6.32 29.03
N GLY A 338 -29.93 -6.67 29.52
CA GLY A 338 -29.45 -8.05 29.56
C GLY A 338 -29.11 -8.62 28.17
N LEU A 339 -28.67 -7.76 27.25
CA LEU A 339 -28.35 -8.12 25.86
C LEU A 339 -26.95 -8.70 25.75
N ALA A 340 -26.80 -9.72 24.91
CA ALA A 340 -25.50 -10.17 24.45
C ALA A 340 -24.90 -9.15 23.47
N VAL A 341 -23.56 -9.12 23.35
CA VAL A 341 -22.88 -8.33 22.33
C VAL A 341 -23.05 -9.04 20.98
N PRO A 342 -23.63 -8.39 19.96
CA PRO A 342 -23.92 -9.03 18.68
C PRO A 342 -22.62 -9.38 17.95
N GLN A 343 -22.61 -10.54 17.31
CA GLN A 343 -21.53 -11.00 16.43
C GLN A 343 -21.94 -10.93 14.96
N THR A 344 -23.24 -10.91 14.67
CA THR A 344 -23.78 -10.90 13.31
C THR A 344 -24.70 -9.71 13.08
N TRP A 345 -24.92 -9.34 11.81
CA TRP A 345 -25.94 -8.34 11.48
C TRP A 345 -27.34 -8.78 11.91
N GLN A 346 -27.60 -10.10 11.84
CA GLN A 346 -28.86 -10.70 12.27
C GLN A 346 -29.05 -10.60 13.79
N ASP A 347 -27.99 -10.73 14.59
CA ASP A 347 -28.06 -10.47 16.03
C ASP A 347 -28.52 -9.03 16.32
N ILE A 348 -28.06 -8.05 15.52
CA ILE A 348 -28.50 -6.66 15.65
C ILE A 348 -30.00 -6.53 15.30
N VAL A 349 -30.45 -7.17 14.22
CA VAL A 349 -31.86 -7.20 13.83
C VAL A 349 -32.73 -7.78 14.96
N ASP A 350 -32.28 -8.86 15.60
CA ASP A 350 -33.01 -9.54 16.66
C ASP A 350 -33.17 -8.67 17.93
N ILE A 351 -32.15 -7.90 18.30
CA ILE A 351 -32.19 -7.02 19.48
C ILE A 351 -32.74 -5.62 19.18
N ALA A 352 -32.90 -5.27 17.90
CA ALA A 352 -33.32 -3.93 17.46
C ALA A 352 -34.61 -3.42 18.14
N PRO A 353 -35.70 -4.22 18.29
CA PRO A 353 -36.92 -3.74 18.95
C PRO A 353 -36.70 -3.33 20.42
N GLN A 354 -35.77 -3.98 21.12
CA GLN A 354 -35.45 -3.65 22.50
C GLN A 354 -34.66 -2.35 22.59
N LEU A 355 -33.70 -2.15 21.68
CA LEU A 355 -32.93 -0.92 21.57
C LEU A 355 -33.80 0.26 21.15
N GLU A 356 -34.71 0.09 20.20
CA GLU A 356 -35.63 1.14 19.77
C GLU A 356 -36.57 1.57 20.91
N ALA A 357 -37.18 0.61 21.60
CA ALA A 357 -38.06 0.89 22.74
C ALA A 357 -37.34 1.67 23.85
N GLU A 358 -36.10 1.26 24.16
CA GLU A 358 -35.25 1.94 25.14
C GLU A 358 -34.88 3.36 24.69
N GLY A 359 -34.44 3.52 23.44
CA GLY A 359 -34.11 4.84 22.90
C GLY A 359 -35.31 5.78 22.85
N ARG A 360 -36.49 5.29 22.48
CA ARG A 360 -37.72 6.08 22.52
C ARG A 360 -38.08 6.51 23.95
N ALA A 361 -37.81 5.67 24.95
CA ALA A 361 -38.00 6.03 26.35
C ALA A 361 -37.01 7.11 26.81
N ILE A 362 -35.73 6.98 26.43
CA ILE A 362 -34.68 7.97 26.71
C ILE A 362 -35.00 9.30 26.03
N ALA A 363 -35.37 9.30 24.75
CA ALA A 363 -35.72 10.49 23.99
C ALA A 363 -36.87 11.25 24.66
N LYS A 364 -37.95 10.54 25.02
CA LYS A 364 -39.06 11.11 25.79
C LYS A 364 -38.59 11.72 27.12
N ALA A 365 -37.77 11.00 27.88
CA ALA A 365 -37.26 11.48 29.15
C ALA A 365 -36.41 12.76 29.01
N LYS A 366 -35.58 12.85 27.96
CA LYS A 366 -34.78 14.05 27.65
C LYS A 366 -35.67 15.25 27.34
N VAL A 367 -36.72 15.08 26.52
CA VAL A 367 -37.66 16.16 26.19
C VAL A 367 -38.39 16.67 27.45
N LEU A 368 -38.85 15.76 28.31
CA LEU A 368 -39.51 16.11 29.57
C LEU A 368 -38.55 16.84 30.53
N ALA A 369 -37.32 16.33 30.69
CA ALA A 369 -36.31 16.92 31.55
C ALA A 369 -35.91 18.34 31.10
N ALA A 370 -35.85 18.58 29.79
CA ALA A 370 -35.56 19.90 29.21
C ALA A 370 -36.73 20.90 29.39
N ASN A 371 -37.94 20.43 29.72
CA ASN A 371 -39.15 21.25 29.81
C ASN A 371 -39.92 21.01 31.13
N PRO A 372 -39.32 21.25 32.32
CA PRO A 372 -39.86 20.81 33.61
C PRO A 372 -41.21 21.45 34.00
N THR A 373 -41.63 22.53 33.34
CA THR A 373 -42.90 23.23 33.62
C THR A 373 -44.05 22.81 32.71
N LYS A 374 -43.80 21.94 31.72
CA LYS A 374 -44.80 21.48 30.75
C LYS A 374 -45.19 20.03 31.03
N THR A 375 -46.43 19.71 30.76
CA THR A 375 -46.96 18.34 30.85
C THR A 375 -46.56 17.52 29.62
N GLU A 376 -46.61 16.19 29.75
CA GLU A 376 -46.36 15.29 28.62
C GLU A 376 -47.30 15.56 27.43
N ALA A 377 -48.57 15.85 27.70
CA ALA A 377 -49.56 16.15 26.66
C ALA A 377 -49.21 17.44 25.88
N GLU A 378 -48.66 18.45 26.55
CA GLU A 378 -48.21 19.71 25.91
C GLU A 378 -46.92 19.52 25.08
N LEU A 379 -46.19 18.42 25.31
CA LEU A 379 -44.94 18.10 24.64
C LEU A 379 -45.10 16.94 23.63
N ALA A 380 -46.32 16.46 23.38
CA ALA A 380 -46.56 15.27 22.55
C ALA A 380 -45.83 15.32 21.20
N ASP A 381 -45.90 16.45 20.48
CA ASP A 381 -45.23 16.62 19.19
C ASP A 381 -43.70 16.63 19.31
N GLN A 382 -43.15 17.24 20.37
CA GLN A 382 -41.70 17.27 20.61
C GLN A 382 -41.17 15.89 21.00
N ILE A 383 -41.93 15.15 21.81
CA ILE A 383 -41.63 13.78 22.18
C ILE A 383 -41.66 12.90 20.93
N ALA A 384 -42.69 13.01 20.10
CA ALA A 384 -42.79 12.25 18.86
C ALA A 384 -41.64 12.56 17.90
N ALA A 385 -41.27 13.83 17.73
CA ALA A 385 -40.14 14.24 16.91
C ALA A 385 -38.81 13.68 17.43
N ALA A 386 -38.55 13.76 18.74
CA ALA A 386 -37.33 13.21 19.33
C ALA A 386 -37.26 11.68 19.21
N GLN A 387 -38.39 11.00 19.38
CA GLN A 387 -38.49 9.55 19.24
C GLN A 387 -38.33 9.08 17.79
N ALA A 388 -38.68 9.91 16.80
CA ALA A 388 -38.50 9.59 15.38
C ALA A 388 -37.02 9.60 14.96
N LEU A 389 -36.14 10.22 15.75
CA LEU A 389 -34.69 10.23 15.51
C LEU A 389 -33.98 9.00 16.09
N VAL A 390 -34.70 8.05 16.69
CA VAL A 390 -34.10 6.86 17.30
C VAL A 390 -33.98 5.76 16.25
N VAL A 391 -32.75 5.33 15.96
CA VAL A 391 -32.45 4.20 15.09
C VAL A 391 -31.43 3.28 15.79
N PRO A 392 -31.69 1.98 15.95
CA PRO A 392 -30.88 1.07 16.76
C PRO A 392 -29.38 1.07 16.45
N ALA A 393 -29.01 1.06 15.16
CA ALA A 393 -27.63 0.96 14.70
C ALA A 393 -27.32 1.94 13.57
N ALA A 394 -26.07 2.38 13.49
CA ALA A 394 -25.58 3.23 12.41
C ALA A 394 -24.21 2.79 11.89
N TYR A 395 -23.93 3.05 10.61
CA TYR A 395 -22.61 2.84 10.02
C TYR A 395 -21.99 4.19 9.67
N ASP A 396 -20.85 4.53 10.27
CA ASP A 396 -20.28 5.87 10.26
C ASP A 396 -19.84 6.33 8.86
N SER A 397 -19.33 5.43 8.02
CA SER A 397 -18.92 5.76 6.65
C SER A 397 -19.76 5.04 5.61
N THR A 398 -20.47 5.78 4.77
CA THR A 398 -21.32 5.25 3.69
C THR A 398 -20.54 4.40 2.69
N GLY A 399 -19.37 4.89 2.24
CA GLY A 399 -18.50 4.16 1.30
C GLY A 399 -17.97 2.85 1.90
N ASN A 400 -17.51 2.86 3.16
CA ASN A 400 -17.02 1.64 3.80
C ASN A 400 -18.15 0.67 4.13
N ALA A 401 -19.33 1.17 4.54
CA ALA A 401 -20.52 0.35 4.73
C ALA A 401 -20.84 -0.42 3.45
N PHE A 402 -20.85 0.27 2.29
CA PHE A 402 -21.06 -0.39 1.01
C PHE A 402 -20.05 -1.51 0.76
N ILE A 403 -18.75 -1.21 0.91
CA ILE A 403 -17.66 -2.14 0.60
C ILE A 403 -17.70 -3.36 1.54
N THR A 404 -17.81 -3.13 2.85
CA THR A 404 -17.86 -4.19 3.86
C THR A 404 -19.08 -5.08 3.67
N PHE A 405 -20.27 -4.52 3.45
CA PHE A 405 -21.47 -5.31 3.19
C PHE A 405 -21.40 -6.07 1.87
N ALA A 406 -20.87 -5.46 0.80
CA ALA A 406 -20.67 -6.15 -0.46
C ALA A 406 -19.81 -7.40 -0.25
N ARG A 407 -18.65 -7.28 0.42
CA ARG A 407 -17.77 -8.43 0.68
C ARG A 407 -18.40 -9.48 1.58
N GLN A 408 -19.04 -9.08 2.68
CA GLN A 408 -19.67 -10.03 3.60
C GLN A 408 -20.91 -10.74 3.03
N PHE A 409 -21.39 -10.32 1.87
CA PHE A 409 -22.42 -11.01 1.10
C PHE A 409 -21.85 -11.77 -0.11
N GLY A 410 -20.52 -11.89 -0.24
CA GLY A 410 -19.86 -12.54 -1.39
C GLY A 410 -19.92 -11.71 -2.68
N GLY A 411 -20.17 -10.41 -2.55
CA GLY A 411 -20.21 -9.43 -3.63
C GLY A 411 -18.85 -8.85 -4.00
N ALA A 412 -18.84 -8.06 -5.06
CA ALA A 412 -17.64 -7.43 -5.60
C ALA A 412 -17.74 -5.90 -5.54
N TYR A 413 -16.60 -5.25 -5.40
CA TYR A 413 -16.45 -3.80 -5.40
C TYR A 413 -15.52 -3.35 -6.52
N THR A 414 -14.20 -3.44 -6.34
CA THR A 414 -13.20 -3.06 -7.34
C THR A 414 -12.12 -4.12 -7.48
N ALA A 415 -11.41 -4.11 -8.60
CA ALA A 415 -10.20 -4.89 -8.80
C ALA A 415 -9.16 -4.09 -9.61
N LEU A 416 -7.94 -4.60 -9.68
CA LEU A 416 -6.88 -4.08 -10.54
C LEU A 416 -6.50 -5.16 -11.56
N ASN A 417 -6.50 -4.80 -12.84
CA ASN A 417 -5.97 -5.68 -13.87
C ASN A 417 -4.44 -5.59 -13.86
N PHE A 418 -3.75 -6.54 -13.25
CA PHE A 418 -2.27 -6.52 -13.13
C PHE A 418 -1.51 -6.63 -14.45
N SER A 419 -2.19 -6.90 -15.57
CA SER A 419 -1.56 -6.84 -16.91
C SER A 419 -1.56 -5.42 -17.48
N THR A 420 -2.59 -4.62 -17.19
CA THR A 420 -2.75 -3.26 -17.75
C THR A 420 -2.60 -2.15 -16.71
N TYR A 421 -2.65 -2.48 -15.43
CA TYR A 421 -2.77 -1.58 -14.28
C TYR A 421 -4.01 -0.66 -14.35
N GLU A 422 -5.04 -1.09 -15.09
CA GLU A 422 -6.33 -0.41 -15.16
C GLU A 422 -7.28 -0.92 -14.06
N GLY A 423 -7.99 0.00 -13.44
CA GLY A 423 -8.98 -0.32 -12.42
C GLY A 423 -10.30 -0.85 -12.99
N GLU A 424 -10.89 -1.81 -12.31
CA GLU A 424 -12.15 -2.43 -12.66
C GLU A 424 -13.23 -2.10 -11.61
N PHE A 425 -14.42 -1.73 -12.07
CA PHE A 425 -15.59 -1.44 -11.23
C PHE A 425 -16.61 -2.58 -11.35
N LEU A 426 -16.81 -3.34 -10.28
CA LEU A 426 -17.44 -4.66 -10.35
C LEU A 426 -18.82 -4.75 -9.68
N TRP A 427 -19.28 -3.67 -9.05
CA TRP A 427 -20.49 -3.73 -8.19
C TRP A 427 -21.81 -3.81 -8.96
N HIS A 428 -21.95 -3.12 -10.10
CA HIS A 428 -23.27 -2.77 -10.62
C HIS A 428 -24.06 -3.90 -11.28
N GLU A 429 -23.36 -4.92 -11.79
CA GLU A 429 -23.95 -6.15 -12.34
C GLU A 429 -23.84 -7.34 -11.38
N ASN A 430 -23.25 -7.14 -10.19
CA ASN A 430 -23.00 -8.22 -9.24
C ASN A 430 -24.25 -8.49 -8.37
N ALA A 431 -24.82 -9.69 -8.54
CA ALA A 431 -26.04 -10.10 -7.82
C ALA A 431 -25.87 -10.13 -6.29
N GLN A 432 -24.68 -10.43 -5.79
CA GLN A 432 -24.41 -10.47 -4.35
C GLN A 432 -24.21 -9.06 -3.77
N THR A 433 -23.58 -8.16 -4.52
CA THR A 433 -23.55 -6.73 -4.16
C THR A 433 -24.96 -6.15 -4.12
N PHE A 434 -25.82 -6.51 -5.09
CA PHE A 434 -27.24 -6.16 -5.04
C PHE A 434 -27.94 -6.73 -3.79
N ALA A 435 -27.68 -8.00 -3.44
CA ALA A 435 -28.27 -8.63 -2.26
C ALA A 435 -27.85 -7.94 -0.96
N ALA A 436 -26.60 -7.49 -0.85
CA ALA A 436 -26.11 -6.69 0.28
C ALA A 436 -26.88 -5.37 0.41
N MET A 437 -27.05 -4.65 -0.70
CA MET A 437 -27.82 -3.40 -0.72
C MET A 437 -29.30 -3.64 -0.40
N GLN A 438 -29.85 -4.77 -0.85
CA GLN A 438 -31.22 -5.14 -0.56
C GLN A 438 -31.42 -5.43 0.92
N PHE A 439 -30.46 -6.10 1.57
CA PHE A 439 -30.48 -6.31 3.03
C PHE A 439 -30.50 -4.99 3.80
N LEU A 440 -29.61 -4.05 3.45
CA LEU A 440 -29.56 -2.73 4.10
C LEU A 440 -30.85 -1.93 3.88
N LYS A 441 -31.39 -1.95 2.65
CA LYS A 441 -32.66 -1.29 2.33
C LYS A 441 -33.85 -1.88 3.11
N ASP A 442 -33.92 -3.20 3.23
CA ASP A 442 -35.03 -3.87 3.91
C ASP A 442 -35.00 -3.69 5.44
N HIS A 443 -33.86 -3.26 5.99
CA HIS A 443 -33.66 -3.00 7.42
C HIS A 443 -33.23 -1.55 7.69
N ASN A 444 -33.63 -0.58 6.85
CA ASN A 444 -33.21 0.83 6.98
C ASN A 444 -33.86 1.56 8.19
N ASP A 445 -34.80 0.92 8.86
CA ASP A 445 -35.37 1.31 10.16
C ASP A 445 -34.53 0.82 11.34
N ILE A 446 -33.63 -0.14 11.12
CA ILE A 446 -32.72 -0.73 12.11
C ILE A 446 -31.30 -0.19 11.95
N PHE A 447 -30.82 -0.15 10.70
CA PHE A 447 -29.52 0.37 10.31
C PHE A 447 -29.69 1.68 9.55
N THR A 448 -28.88 2.68 9.86
CA THR A 448 -28.88 3.92 9.11
C THR A 448 -27.48 4.52 8.97
N LEU A 449 -27.42 5.68 8.34
CA LEU A 449 -26.21 6.43 8.04
C LEU A 449 -26.26 7.80 8.76
N PRO A 450 -25.12 8.46 9.01
CA PRO A 450 -25.08 9.77 9.68
C PRO A 450 -25.97 10.83 9.04
N GLU A 451 -26.13 10.76 7.72
CA GLU A 451 -26.93 11.68 6.90
C GLU A 451 -28.41 11.69 7.31
N PHE A 452 -28.92 10.60 7.92
CA PHE A 452 -30.28 10.58 8.49
C PHE A 452 -30.49 11.66 9.57
N TRP A 453 -29.42 12.03 10.29
CA TRP A 453 -29.43 13.08 11.32
C TRP A 453 -28.83 14.40 10.84
N ASP A 454 -28.61 14.57 9.53
CA ASP A 454 -27.85 15.69 8.96
C ASP A 454 -26.46 15.85 9.64
N GLN A 455 -25.77 14.72 9.85
CA GLN A 455 -24.43 14.68 10.46
C GLN A 455 -23.42 14.05 9.50
N ASP A 456 -22.15 14.42 9.66
CA ASP A 456 -21.04 13.79 8.95
C ASP A 456 -20.58 12.47 9.60
N TYR A 457 -20.90 12.27 10.88
CA TYR A 457 -20.47 11.13 11.69
C TYR A 457 -21.58 10.61 12.60
N ALA A 458 -21.61 9.30 12.82
CA ALA A 458 -22.56 8.62 13.70
C ALA A 458 -22.25 8.82 15.20
N SER A 459 -21.05 9.33 15.52
CA SER A 459 -20.61 9.56 16.91
C SER A 459 -21.49 10.56 17.67
N THR A 460 -21.93 11.64 17.03
CA THR A 460 -22.83 12.62 17.65
C THR A 460 -24.20 12.00 17.98
N PRO A 461 -24.91 11.34 17.04
CA PRO A 461 -26.12 10.59 17.36
C PRO A 461 -25.93 9.52 18.44
N PHE A 462 -24.80 8.81 18.44
CA PHE A 462 -24.49 7.79 19.43
C PHE A 462 -24.34 8.38 20.85
N VAL A 463 -23.56 9.46 21.01
CA VAL A 463 -23.43 10.17 22.29
C VAL A 463 -24.77 10.76 22.74
N ASN A 464 -25.60 11.20 21.80
CA ASN A 464 -26.96 11.65 22.07
C ASN A 464 -27.96 10.52 22.38
N GLN A 465 -27.54 9.25 22.33
CA GLN A 465 -28.37 8.06 22.52
C GLN A 465 -29.56 8.02 21.55
N GLN A 466 -29.36 8.55 20.34
CA GLN A 466 -30.24 8.38 19.19
C GLN A 466 -29.96 7.07 18.46
N THR A 467 -28.75 6.52 18.64
CA THR A 467 -28.38 5.16 18.25
C THR A 467 -27.58 4.48 19.36
N PHE A 468 -27.53 3.14 19.37
CA PHE A 468 -26.95 2.34 20.45
C PHE A 468 -25.83 1.43 19.99
N VAL A 469 -25.68 1.26 18.68
CA VAL A 469 -24.59 0.56 18.02
C VAL A 469 -24.09 1.44 16.89
N THR A 470 -22.79 1.62 16.77
CA THR A 470 -22.18 2.29 15.63
C THR A 470 -20.96 1.55 15.15
N ILE A 471 -20.80 1.45 13.83
CA ILE A 471 -19.62 0.87 13.21
C ILE A 471 -18.80 2.01 12.64
N GLY A 472 -17.55 2.15 13.08
CA GLY A 472 -16.68 3.24 12.66
C GLY A 472 -15.21 2.95 12.93
N SER A 473 -14.34 3.88 12.55
CA SER A 473 -12.88 3.69 12.65
C SER A 473 -12.42 3.48 14.10
N SER A 474 -11.49 2.54 14.31
CA SER A 474 -10.76 2.36 15.56
C SER A 474 -10.06 3.64 16.01
N ALA A 475 -9.54 4.44 15.05
CA ALA A 475 -8.90 5.72 15.32
C ALA A 475 -9.89 6.85 15.66
N GLY A 476 -11.18 6.64 15.41
CA GLY A 476 -12.27 7.55 15.75
C GLY A 476 -13.03 7.17 17.03
N VAL A 477 -12.64 6.08 17.71
CA VAL A 477 -13.41 5.54 18.85
C VAL A 477 -13.66 6.57 19.95
N THR A 478 -12.72 7.49 20.17
CA THR A 478 -12.79 8.52 21.22
C THR A 478 -13.93 9.51 21.02
N TYR A 479 -14.40 9.71 19.77
CA TYR A 479 -15.55 10.57 19.49
C TYR A 479 -16.87 9.98 20.00
N ASN A 480 -16.92 8.66 20.22
CA ASN A 480 -18.08 7.98 20.75
C ASN A 480 -18.13 7.96 22.29
N VAL A 481 -17.08 8.42 22.96
CA VAL A 481 -17.02 8.46 24.43
C VAL A 481 -17.83 9.65 24.95
N PRO A 482 -18.95 9.43 25.65
CA PRO A 482 -19.75 10.52 26.18
C PRO A 482 -19.00 11.24 27.31
N SER A 483 -19.22 12.54 27.46
CA SER A 483 -18.68 13.31 28.59
C SER A 483 -19.24 12.85 29.94
N SER A 484 -20.47 12.33 29.95
CA SER A 484 -21.13 11.69 31.10
C SER A 484 -22.33 10.87 30.63
N GLY A 485 -22.79 9.93 31.46
CA GLY A 485 -24.12 9.31 31.31
C GLY A 485 -24.12 7.81 31.00
N PHE A 486 -23.16 7.30 30.24
CA PHE A 486 -23.03 5.87 29.96
C PHE A 486 -21.59 5.45 29.66
N GLU A 487 -21.33 4.15 29.75
CA GLU A 487 -20.09 3.52 29.30
C GLU A 487 -20.27 2.90 27.92
N ILE A 488 -19.22 2.95 27.10
CA ILE A 488 -19.16 2.26 25.81
C ILE A 488 -18.48 0.90 25.95
N GLY A 489 -18.87 -0.03 25.09
CA GLY A 489 -18.08 -1.21 24.77
C GLY A 489 -17.64 -1.15 23.30
N VAL A 490 -16.63 -1.95 22.96
CA VAL A 490 -16.14 -2.10 21.59
C VAL A 490 -15.97 -3.59 21.31
N ALA A 491 -16.35 -4.02 20.11
CA ALA A 491 -16.25 -5.39 19.64
C ALA A 491 -15.89 -5.42 18.15
N PRO A 492 -15.52 -6.59 17.60
CA PRO A 492 -15.37 -6.79 16.16
C PRO A 492 -16.60 -6.35 15.37
N VAL A 493 -16.40 -5.99 14.10
CA VAL A 493 -17.50 -5.69 13.18
C VAL A 493 -18.37 -6.93 12.99
N PRO A 494 -19.71 -6.82 13.08
CA PRO A 494 -20.59 -7.95 12.83
C PRO A 494 -20.40 -8.50 11.41
N TYR A 495 -20.67 -9.80 11.26
CA TYR A 495 -20.64 -10.45 9.95
C TYR A 495 -22.01 -10.98 9.54
N ASN A 496 -22.15 -11.41 8.28
CA ASN A 496 -23.36 -12.06 7.81
C ASN A 496 -23.39 -13.52 8.28
N GLU A 497 -24.31 -13.87 9.17
CA GLU A 497 -24.38 -15.23 9.72
C GLU A 497 -24.64 -16.32 8.66
N ASN A 498 -25.27 -15.93 7.55
CA ASN A 498 -25.59 -16.81 6.43
C ASN A 498 -24.40 -17.04 5.50
N MET A 499 -23.31 -16.27 5.69
CA MET A 499 -22.06 -16.37 4.92
C MET A 499 -20.86 -16.29 5.87
N PRO A 500 -20.69 -17.27 6.78
CA PRO A 500 -19.65 -17.23 7.81
C PRO A 500 -18.21 -17.31 7.27
N ASP A 501 -18.04 -17.79 6.04
CA ASP A 501 -16.76 -17.85 5.34
C ASP A 501 -16.39 -16.50 4.70
N GLU A 502 -17.36 -15.58 4.55
CA GLU A 502 -17.18 -14.24 3.95
C GLU A 502 -16.92 -13.15 5.02
N LYS A 503 -16.42 -13.53 6.19
CA LYS A 503 -16.04 -12.55 7.22
C LYS A 503 -14.98 -11.62 6.67
N ALA A 504 -15.31 -10.34 6.63
CA ALA A 504 -14.47 -9.30 6.06
C ALA A 504 -14.65 -8.00 6.85
N VAL A 505 -13.54 -7.31 7.11
CA VAL A 505 -13.54 -5.95 7.67
C VAL A 505 -12.45 -5.14 7.00
N ILE A 506 -12.74 -3.88 6.69
CA ILE A 506 -11.81 -3.08 5.92
C ILE A 506 -10.56 -2.72 6.76
N GLN A 507 -9.39 -2.94 6.18
CA GLN A 507 -8.13 -2.34 6.57
C GLN A 507 -8.07 -0.96 5.93
N GLN A 508 -7.76 0.05 6.73
CA GLN A 508 -7.71 1.43 6.29
C GLN A 508 -6.53 2.15 6.91
N GLY A 509 -6.37 3.39 6.50
CA GLY A 509 -5.43 4.32 7.10
C GLY A 509 -4.28 4.67 6.18
N THR A 510 -3.63 5.78 6.49
CA THR A 510 -2.68 6.42 5.58
C THR A 510 -1.27 5.87 5.71
N ASN A 511 -0.57 5.98 4.59
CA ASN A 511 0.86 5.77 4.44
C ASN A 511 1.55 7.16 4.36
N VAL A 512 2.88 7.14 4.35
CA VAL A 512 3.69 8.32 4.05
C VAL A 512 4.53 8.04 2.81
N SER A 513 4.40 8.91 1.82
CA SER A 513 5.21 8.93 0.61
C SER A 513 6.34 9.94 0.74
N LEU A 514 7.52 9.59 0.20
CA LEU A 514 8.58 10.55 -0.06
C LEU A 514 8.41 11.07 -1.48
N MET A 515 8.50 12.39 -1.65
CA MET A 515 8.36 13.01 -2.96
C MET A 515 9.71 13.11 -3.66
N ASN A 516 9.71 12.99 -4.98
CA ASN A 516 10.88 13.07 -5.83
C ASN A 516 11.30 14.54 -6.07
N THR A 517 11.55 15.27 -4.99
CA THR A 517 12.01 16.66 -4.98
C THR A 517 13.23 16.83 -4.07
N GLY A 518 13.90 17.97 -4.16
CA GLY A 518 15.09 18.29 -3.38
C GLY A 518 16.34 17.50 -3.78
N THR A 519 17.39 17.75 -3.01
CA THR A 519 18.71 17.14 -3.08
C THR A 519 18.71 15.71 -2.55
N ALA A 520 19.76 14.94 -2.86
CA ALA A 520 19.93 13.58 -2.31
C ALA A 520 20.02 13.56 -0.78
N GLN A 521 20.54 14.62 -0.15
CA GLN A 521 20.61 14.77 1.31
C GLN A 521 19.22 15.01 1.92
N GLU A 522 18.38 15.82 1.26
CA GLU A 522 16.98 16.03 1.69
C GLU A 522 16.16 14.74 1.57
N LYS A 523 16.34 13.97 0.50
CA LYS A 523 15.68 12.66 0.34
C LYS A 523 16.14 11.65 1.39
N LEU A 524 17.44 11.61 1.71
CA LEU A 524 17.97 10.78 2.79
C LEU A 524 17.42 11.21 4.16
N ALA A 525 17.36 12.51 4.46
CA ALA A 525 16.76 13.00 5.69
C ALA A 525 15.26 12.62 5.80
N SER A 526 14.53 12.73 4.69
CA SER A 526 13.11 12.35 4.62
C SER A 526 12.91 10.84 4.86
N TRP A 527 13.80 10.01 4.29
CA TRP A 527 13.81 8.56 4.54
C TRP A 527 14.11 8.22 6.00
N LEU A 528 15.15 8.82 6.58
CA LEU A 528 15.51 8.56 7.98
C LEU A 528 14.40 9.01 8.95
N PHE A 529 13.73 10.12 8.66
CA PHE A 529 12.59 10.55 9.45
C PHE A 529 11.39 9.61 9.29
N LEU A 530 11.09 9.13 8.07
CA LEU A 530 10.06 8.11 7.87
C LEU A 530 10.38 6.83 8.65
N LYS A 531 11.63 6.35 8.59
CA LYS A 531 12.09 5.20 9.37
C LYS A 531 11.91 5.42 10.88
N TYR A 532 12.21 6.63 11.37
CA TYR A 532 11.96 7.00 12.78
C TYR A 532 10.47 6.99 13.14
N LEU A 533 9.61 7.57 12.30
CA LEU A 533 8.16 7.62 12.51
C LEU A 533 7.52 6.24 12.62
N ILE A 534 8.07 5.25 11.90
CA ILE A 534 7.57 3.87 11.93
C ILE A 534 8.35 2.97 12.89
N SER A 535 9.29 3.49 13.67
CA SER A 535 10.02 2.71 14.69
C SER A 535 9.07 2.11 15.72
N THR A 536 9.51 1.03 16.38
CA THR A 536 8.74 0.32 17.40
C THR A 536 8.26 1.26 18.51
N GLU A 537 9.12 2.15 18.97
CA GLU A 537 8.84 3.13 20.01
C GLU A 537 7.81 4.16 19.53
N VAL A 538 8.04 4.79 18.38
CA VAL A 538 7.15 5.85 17.88
C VAL A 538 5.79 5.29 17.49
N THR A 539 5.73 4.13 16.83
CA THR A 539 4.43 3.53 16.47
C THR A 539 3.66 3.01 17.69
N THR A 540 4.35 2.57 18.75
CA THR A 540 3.71 2.22 20.03
C THR A 540 3.09 3.45 20.69
N HIS A 541 3.89 4.51 20.83
CA HIS A 541 3.43 5.75 21.44
C HIS A 541 2.30 6.40 20.62
N TRP A 542 2.43 6.39 19.29
CA TRP A 542 1.39 6.88 18.38
C TRP A 542 0.07 6.12 18.58
N ALA A 543 0.11 4.79 18.62
CA ALA A 543 -1.10 3.97 18.78
C ALA A 543 -1.84 4.27 20.10
N ILE A 544 -1.10 4.30 21.22
CA ILE A 544 -1.64 4.56 22.56
C ILE A 544 -2.34 5.93 22.64
N ASN A 545 -1.77 6.95 21.98
CA ASN A 545 -2.23 8.32 22.12
C ASN A 545 -3.27 8.75 21.06
N THR A 546 -3.47 7.95 20.00
CA THR A 546 -4.30 8.41 18.86
C THR A 546 -5.45 7.49 18.48
N GLY A 547 -5.44 6.22 18.88
CA GLY A 547 -6.41 5.22 18.43
C GLY A 547 -6.07 4.54 17.10
N TYR A 548 -4.99 4.98 16.43
CA TYR A 548 -4.41 4.20 15.35
C TYR A 548 -3.77 2.91 15.88
N LEU A 549 -3.57 1.97 14.98
CA LEU A 549 -2.97 0.67 15.24
C LEU A 549 -1.46 0.75 14.98
N PRO A 550 -0.64 0.01 15.76
CA PRO A 550 0.78 -0.11 15.48
C PRO A 550 1.04 -0.67 14.08
N VAL A 551 2.07 -0.18 13.41
CA VAL A 551 2.47 -0.68 12.07
C VAL A 551 3.52 -1.79 12.11
N ARG A 552 4.06 -2.09 13.31
CA ARG A 552 5.07 -3.13 13.55
C ARG A 552 4.58 -4.21 14.50
N THR A 553 5.03 -5.44 14.28
CA THR A 553 4.76 -6.61 15.14
C THR A 553 5.38 -6.42 16.52
N SER A 554 6.64 -6.00 16.57
CA SER A 554 7.37 -5.66 17.79
C SER A 554 6.66 -4.63 18.67
N ALA A 555 5.93 -3.69 18.07
CA ALA A 555 5.13 -2.72 18.80
C ALA A 555 3.89 -3.35 19.46
N TYR A 556 3.21 -4.27 18.76
CA TYR A 556 2.15 -5.08 19.37
C TYR A 556 2.69 -5.92 20.54
N GLU A 557 3.90 -6.45 20.43
CA GLU A 557 4.53 -7.29 21.46
C GLU A 557 5.19 -6.49 22.60
N SER A 558 5.32 -5.18 22.43
CA SER A 558 6.00 -4.33 23.41
C SER A 558 5.31 -4.39 24.77
N THR A 559 6.11 -4.34 25.84
CA THR A 559 5.60 -4.37 27.22
C THR A 559 4.66 -3.19 27.49
N GLU A 560 4.96 -2.03 26.92
CA GLU A 560 4.14 -0.83 27.05
C GLU A 560 2.77 -1.01 26.39
N TYR A 561 2.72 -1.48 25.14
CA TYR A 561 1.45 -1.68 24.45
C TYR A 561 0.62 -2.81 25.07
N GLN A 562 1.26 -3.90 25.48
CA GLN A 562 0.57 -4.98 26.19
C GLN A 562 0.01 -4.51 27.55
N ALA A 563 0.73 -3.66 28.28
CA ALA A 563 0.21 -3.07 29.51
C ALA A 563 -1.00 -2.15 29.23
N PHE A 564 -0.93 -1.36 28.15
CA PHE A 564 -2.03 -0.52 27.69
C PHE A 564 -3.29 -1.33 27.33
N LEU A 565 -3.15 -2.41 26.56
CA LEU A 565 -4.27 -3.27 26.16
C LEU A 565 -4.92 -3.98 27.35
N ASN A 566 -4.13 -4.42 28.32
CA ASN A 566 -4.60 -5.21 29.46
C ASN A 566 -5.11 -4.36 30.65
N ASN A 567 -4.70 -3.10 30.74
CA ASN A 567 -5.08 -2.23 31.85
C ASN A 567 -5.13 -0.76 31.40
N PRO A 568 -6.09 -0.39 30.52
CA PRO A 568 -6.29 1.01 30.22
C PRO A 568 -6.63 1.73 31.51
N SER A 569 -5.95 2.84 31.81
CA SER A 569 -6.18 3.65 33.02
C SER A 569 -7.69 3.78 33.27
N THR A 570 -8.21 3.08 34.28
CA THR A 570 -9.66 2.91 34.50
C THR A 570 -10.39 4.23 34.79
N THR A 571 -9.63 5.29 35.06
CA THR A 571 -10.13 6.66 35.25
C THR A 571 -10.19 7.49 33.96
N ASN A 572 -9.53 7.07 32.88
CA ASN A 572 -9.55 7.77 31.59
C ASN A 572 -10.39 6.99 30.57
N ALA A 573 -11.64 7.42 30.40
CA ALA A 573 -12.58 6.79 29.46
C ALA A 573 -12.09 6.80 28.01
N GLN A 574 -11.32 7.81 27.61
CA GLN A 574 -10.74 7.89 26.26
C GLN A 574 -9.67 6.84 26.03
N ALA A 575 -8.72 6.70 26.98
CA ALA A 575 -7.70 5.65 26.92
C ALA A 575 -8.31 4.24 26.94
N ARG A 576 -9.37 4.04 27.73
CA ARG A 576 -10.14 2.78 27.74
C ARG A 576 -10.78 2.50 26.39
N ALA A 577 -11.39 3.49 25.75
CA ALA A 577 -11.98 3.33 24.42
C ALA A 577 -10.94 2.91 23.37
N ILE A 578 -9.77 3.55 23.37
CA ILE A 578 -8.67 3.21 22.46
C ILE A 578 -8.21 1.75 22.67
N ALA A 579 -7.97 1.33 23.91
CA ALA A 579 -7.55 -0.04 24.20
C ALA A 579 -8.61 -1.08 23.81
N LEU A 580 -9.90 -0.78 24.01
CA LEU A 580 -10.99 -1.65 23.59
C LEU A 580 -11.05 -1.77 22.05
N ALA A 581 -10.89 -0.66 21.32
CA ALA A 581 -10.86 -0.67 19.86
C ALA A 581 -9.65 -1.45 19.31
N ALA A 582 -8.47 -1.28 19.91
CA ALA A 582 -7.29 -2.04 19.53
C ALA A 582 -7.47 -3.56 19.76
N ASN A 583 -8.07 -3.96 20.88
CA ASN A 583 -8.39 -5.37 21.14
C ASN A 583 -9.42 -5.93 20.14
N ALA A 584 -10.46 -5.17 19.82
CA ALA A 584 -11.44 -5.56 18.81
C ALA A 584 -10.81 -5.72 17.43
N ALA A 585 -9.94 -4.77 17.03
CA ALA A 585 -9.16 -4.85 15.80
C ALA A 585 -8.27 -6.10 15.77
N TYR A 586 -7.58 -6.41 16.86
CA TYR A 586 -6.75 -7.62 16.95
C TYR A 586 -7.58 -8.91 16.79
N GLN A 587 -8.77 -8.99 17.40
CA GLN A 587 -9.66 -10.15 17.32
C GLN A 587 -10.17 -10.45 15.89
N GLN A 588 -10.18 -9.45 15.01
CA GLN A 588 -10.66 -9.57 13.63
C GLN A 588 -9.54 -9.43 12.60
N SER A 589 -8.27 -9.39 13.01
CA SER A 589 -7.12 -9.16 12.12
C SER A 589 -7.04 -10.18 10.98
N GLY A 590 -7.39 -11.44 11.24
CA GLY A 590 -7.45 -12.50 10.22
C GLY A 590 -8.57 -12.32 9.18
N HIS A 591 -9.42 -11.31 9.32
CA HIS A 591 -10.50 -10.97 8.39
C HIS A 591 -10.33 -9.57 7.79
N MET A 592 -9.21 -8.89 8.08
CA MET A 592 -8.92 -7.59 7.49
C MET A 592 -8.58 -7.72 6.00
N PHE A 593 -9.04 -6.75 5.21
CA PHE A 593 -8.74 -6.70 3.78
C PHE A 593 -8.48 -5.28 3.31
N PHE A 594 -7.75 -5.12 2.21
CA PHE A 594 -7.76 -3.90 1.41
C PHE A 594 -8.16 -4.24 -0.04
N ASP A 595 -8.59 -3.23 -0.77
CA ASP A 595 -8.84 -3.33 -2.21
C ASP A 595 -7.65 -2.73 -2.96
N PRO A 596 -7.26 -3.30 -4.11
CA PRO A 596 -6.19 -2.71 -4.90
C PRO A 596 -6.49 -1.25 -5.30
N ALA A 597 -5.51 -0.38 -5.09
CA ALA A 597 -5.59 1.05 -5.35
C ALA A 597 -5.14 1.39 -6.78
N PHE A 598 -5.92 2.24 -7.43
CA PHE A 598 -5.66 2.74 -8.78
C PHE A 598 -6.22 4.16 -8.94
N ILE A 599 -5.84 4.82 -10.02
CA ILE A 599 -6.39 6.14 -10.37
C ILE A 599 -7.91 6.00 -10.59
N GLY A 600 -8.69 6.53 -9.65
CA GLY A 600 -10.15 6.42 -9.66
C GLY A 600 -10.75 5.69 -8.46
N SER A 601 -9.96 4.98 -7.64
CA SER A 601 -10.46 4.31 -6.42
C SER A 601 -11.15 5.28 -5.46
N SER A 602 -10.56 6.46 -5.22
CA SER A 602 -11.16 7.53 -4.40
C SER A 602 -12.56 7.93 -4.91
N ARG A 603 -12.69 8.08 -6.23
CA ARG A 603 -13.97 8.42 -6.87
C ARG A 603 -14.96 7.29 -6.73
N ALA A 604 -14.55 6.05 -6.97
CA ALA A 604 -15.41 4.87 -6.84
C ALA A 604 -15.99 4.77 -5.43
N ARG A 605 -15.15 4.94 -4.39
CA ARG A 605 -15.58 4.94 -2.99
C ARG A 605 -16.64 6.00 -2.71
N ASN A 606 -16.43 7.22 -3.20
CA ASN A 606 -17.40 8.30 -3.05
C ASN A 606 -18.72 8.00 -3.77
N GLN A 607 -18.66 7.46 -5.00
CA GLN A 607 -19.86 7.16 -5.78
C GLN A 607 -20.70 6.03 -5.18
N VAL A 608 -20.08 4.96 -4.66
CA VAL A 608 -20.84 3.89 -3.99
C VAL A 608 -21.42 4.35 -2.65
N GLY A 609 -20.75 5.28 -1.95
CA GLY A 609 -21.31 5.94 -0.76
C GLY A 609 -22.59 6.71 -1.08
N LEU A 610 -22.58 7.54 -2.12
CA LEU A 610 -23.77 8.26 -2.61
C LEU A 610 -24.89 7.32 -3.07
N ALA A 611 -24.52 6.20 -3.71
CA ALA A 611 -25.50 5.17 -4.07
C ALA A 611 -26.15 4.55 -2.83
N LEU A 612 -25.38 4.21 -1.80
CA LEU A 612 -25.92 3.66 -0.56
C LEU A 612 -26.84 4.64 0.16
N GLU A 613 -26.45 5.92 0.23
CA GLU A 613 -27.30 6.98 0.79
C GLU A 613 -28.64 7.06 0.05
N ARG A 614 -28.63 7.10 -1.28
CA ARG A 614 -29.86 7.10 -2.10
C ARG A 614 -30.70 5.84 -1.88
N ILE A 615 -30.07 4.69 -1.70
CA ILE A 615 -30.76 3.41 -1.44
C ILE A 615 -31.44 3.40 -0.07
N MET A 616 -30.76 3.88 0.97
CA MET A 616 -31.26 3.79 2.35
C MET A 616 -32.19 4.93 2.72
N LEU A 617 -31.89 6.16 2.27
CA LEU A 617 -32.54 7.40 2.70
C LEU A 617 -33.33 8.09 1.57
N GLY A 618 -33.08 7.70 0.31
CA GLY A 618 -33.69 8.30 -0.87
C GLY A 618 -34.85 7.49 -1.45
N ASP A 619 -34.77 7.17 -2.75
CA ASP A 619 -35.84 6.50 -3.50
C ASP A 619 -35.82 4.97 -3.39
N GLY A 620 -34.76 4.39 -2.81
CA GLY A 620 -34.62 2.95 -2.64
C GLY A 620 -34.41 2.15 -3.93
N ASN A 621 -34.12 2.82 -5.06
CA ASN A 621 -33.91 2.13 -6.33
C ASN A 621 -32.46 1.63 -6.47
N ILE A 622 -32.22 0.40 -6.01
CA ILE A 622 -30.89 -0.21 -5.96
C ILE A 622 -30.21 -0.21 -7.32
N GLN A 623 -30.80 -0.82 -8.36
CA GLN A 623 -30.13 -0.95 -9.65
C GLN A 623 -29.79 0.41 -10.25
N SER A 624 -30.72 1.37 -10.19
CA SER A 624 -30.46 2.72 -10.69
C SER A 624 -29.32 3.43 -9.96
N ALA A 625 -29.22 3.26 -8.64
CA ALA A 625 -28.16 3.86 -7.83
C ALA A 625 -26.80 3.23 -8.13
N LEU A 626 -26.74 1.90 -8.27
CA LEU A 626 -25.52 1.17 -8.62
C LEU A 626 -25.01 1.53 -10.03
N ASP A 627 -25.91 1.61 -11.02
CA ASP A 627 -25.58 2.00 -12.39
C ASP A 627 -25.11 3.45 -12.47
N GLU A 628 -25.74 4.36 -11.73
CA GLU A 628 -25.30 5.77 -11.65
C GLU A 628 -23.89 5.85 -11.07
N ALA A 629 -23.64 5.21 -9.92
CA ALA A 629 -22.32 5.19 -9.31
C ALA A 629 -21.24 4.61 -10.24
N TYR A 630 -21.55 3.53 -10.96
CA TYR A 630 -20.66 2.94 -11.96
C TYR A 630 -20.32 3.93 -13.08
N ASN A 631 -21.34 4.56 -13.65
CA ASN A 631 -21.14 5.51 -14.74
C ASN A 631 -20.34 6.74 -14.29
N GLU A 632 -20.58 7.27 -13.09
CA GLU A 632 -19.82 8.41 -12.55
C GLU A 632 -18.38 8.05 -12.19
N ALA A 633 -18.15 6.85 -11.63
CA ALA A 633 -16.80 6.35 -11.33
C ALA A 633 -15.94 6.27 -12.60
N LYS A 634 -16.52 5.83 -13.71
CA LYS A 634 -15.82 5.70 -15.01
C LYS A 634 -15.47 7.02 -15.69
N LYS A 635 -16.06 8.15 -15.30
CA LYS A 635 -15.79 9.44 -15.96
C LYS A 635 -14.38 9.99 -15.73
N GLY A 636 -13.59 9.37 -14.86
CA GLY A 636 -12.20 9.76 -14.59
C GLY A 636 -11.25 8.58 -14.45
N ALA A 637 -11.64 7.40 -14.92
CA ALA A 637 -10.80 6.21 -15.04
C ALA A 637 -10.13 6.16 -16.41
#